data_AF-K2EJA3-F1
#
_entry.id   AF-K2EJA3-F1
#
_cell.length_a   1.000
_cell.length_b   1.000
_cell.length_c   1.000
_cell.angle_alpha   90.00
_cell.angle_beta   90.00
_cell.angle_gamma   90.00
#
_symmetry.space_group_name_H-M   'P 1'
#
loop_
_entity.id
_entity.type
_entity.pdbx_description
1 polymer ?
#
loop_
_entity_poly.entity_id
_entity_poly.type
_entity_poly.pdbx_seq_one_letter_code
_entity_poly.pdbx_strand_id
1 'polypeptide(L)'
;MAIKINVSRNDQEAINDLLEKSGYKRQRRKHHCTLGFIDKMIPDEEAVSVGDALSAALQKQIKIQKPYFEIEGVRFLFKHVIAFVPTEPSYTILTEMNAWLFDEVKRLSKGDFELNQSTIAESYKPHMTLHRTRHLDSRFDKLDELTKSHQSFPLKEAAFVIL
;
A
#
# COMPACT_ATOMS: atom_id res chain seq x y z
N MET A 1 8.91 -10.41 -3.29
CA MET A 1 8.07 -10.31 -2.08
C MET A 1 7.53 -8.88 -1.95
N ALA A 2 6.23 -8.73 -1.71
CA ALA A 2 5.57 -7.45 -1.45
C ALA A 2 5.34 -7.29 0.06
N ILE A 3 5.77 -6.17 0.64
CA ILE A 3 5.58 -5.83 2.06
C ILE A 3 4.58 -4.69 2.13
N LYS A 4 3.50 -4.88 2.89
CA LYS A 4 2.32 -4.01 2.83
C LYS A 4 1.70 -3.78 4.20
N ILE A 5 0.96 -2.68 4.31
CA ILE A 5 0.06 -2.40 5.42
C ILE A 5 -1.37 -2.41 4.91
N ASN A 6 -2.21 -3.27 5.48
CA ASN A 6 -3.62 -3.38 5.13
C ASN A 6 -4.47 -2.39 5.96
N VAL A 7 -5.58 -1.96 5.35
CA VAL A 7 -6.66 -1.28 6.08
C VAL A 7 -7.40 -2.26 7.00
N SER A 8 -8.19 -1.75 7.95
CA SER A 8 -9.02 -2.60 8.80
C SER A 8 -10.18 -3.26 8.02
N ARG A 9 -10.83 -4.27 8.60
CA ARG A 9 -12.02 -4.90 7.98
C ARG A 9 -13.17 -3.91 7.76
N ASN A 10 -13.37 -2.97 8.67
CA ASN A 10 -14.45 -1.97 8.52
C ASN A 10 -14.12 -0.99 7.40
N ASP A 11 -12.86 -0.56 7.32
CA ASP A 11 -12.38 0.33 6.25
C ASP A 11 -12.41 -0.36 4.88
N GLN A 12 -12.13 -1.67 4.84
CA GLN A 12 -12.26 -2.48 3.63
C GLN A 12 -13.68 -2.41 3.05
N GLU A 13 -14.70 -2.53 3.90
CA GLU A 13 -16.10 -2.44 3.46
C GLU A 13 -16.45 -1.00 3.04
N ALA A 14 -15.98 0.02 3.75
CA ALA A 14 -16.18 1.41 3.37
C ALA A 14 -15.60 1.74 1.97
N ILE A 15 -14.40 1.25 1.67
CA ILE A 15 -13.80 1.38 0.34
C ILE A 15 -14.61 0.61 -0.70
N ASN A 16 -15.02 -0.62 -0.40
CA ASN A 16 -15.85 -1.41 -1.31
C ASN A 16 -17.19 -0.74 -1.63
N ASP A 17 -17.80 -0.07 -0.66
CA ASP A 17 -19.04 0.68 -0.85
C ASP A 17 -18.85 1.91 -1.75
N LEU A 18 -17.70 2.59 -1.65
CA LEU A 18 -17.33 3.67 -2.60
C LEU A 18 -17.17 3.14 -4.03
N LEU A 19 -16.49 2.00 -4.18
CA LEU A 19 -16.31 1.34 -5.48
C LEU A 19 -17.67 0.95 -6.07
N GLU A 20 -18.55 0.36 -5.28
CA GLU A 20 -19.89 -0.04 -5.74
C GLU A 20 -20.74 1.18 -6.13
N LYS A 21 -20.76 2.25 -5.31
CA LYS A 21 -21.48 3.50 -5.62
C LYS A 21 -21.00 4.15 -6.91
N SER A 22 -19.71 4.03 -7.23
CA SER A 22 -19.13 4.53 -8.48
C SER A 22 -19.28 3.57 -9.67
N GLY A 23 -19.75 2.33 -9.45
CA GLY A 23 -19.96 1.32 -10.50
C GLY A 23 -18.76 0.41 -10.77
N TYR A 24 -17.75 0.43 -9.90
CA TYR A 24 -16.67 -0.56 -9.88
C TYR A 24 -17.08 -1.81 -9.09
N LYS A 25 -16.42 -2.93 -9.41
CA LYS A 25 -16.60 -4.18 -8.66
C LYS A 25 -15.93 -4.06 -7.29
N ARG A 26 -16.61 -4.55 -6.26
CA ARG A 26 -16.03 -4.78 -4.92
C ARG A 26 -14.77 -5.65 -5.02
N GLN A 27 -13.76 -5.33 -4.23
CA GLN A 27 -12.53 -6.12 -4.12
C GLN A 27 -12.68 -7.15 -2.99
N ARG A 28 -12.34 -8.41 -3.29
CA ARG A 28 -12.26 -9.49 -2.28
C ARG A 28 -10.94 -9.44 -1.49
N ARG A 29 -9.88 -8.91 -2.11
CA ARG A 29 -8.56 -8.77 -1.48
C ARG A 29 -8.56 -7.52 -0.62
N LYS A 30 -7.87 -7.58 0.52
CA LYS A 30 -7.67 -6.41 1.39
C LYS A 30 -6.98 -5.29 0.60
N HIS A 31 -7.56 -4.09 0.65
CA HIS A 31 -6.88 -2.88 0.25
C HIS A 31 -5.71 -2.62 1.18
N HIS A 32 -4.63 -2.13 0.60
CA HIS A 32 -3.36 -1.99 1.28
C HIS A 32 -2.52 -0.90 0.61
N CYS A 33 -1.65 -0.31 1.41
CA CYS A 33 -0.51 0.45 0.93
C CYS A 33 0.68 -0.49 0.90
N THR A 34 1.33 -0.64 -0.26
CA THR A 34 2.58 -1.41 -0.35
C THR A 34 3.71 -0.49 0.05
N LEU A 35 4.48 -0.86 1.09
CA LEU A 35 5.65 -0.10 1.53
C LEU A 35 6.92 -0.52 0.82
N GLY A 36 7.04 -1.76 0.36
CA GLY A 36 8.28 -2.25 -0.24
C GLY A 36 8.06 -3.46 -1.13
N PHE A 37 8.86 -3.56 -2.19
CA PHE A 37 8.97 -4.75 -3.02
C PHE A 37 10.42 -5.22 -3.04
N ILE A 38 10.65 -6.49 -2.77
CA ILE A 38 11.93 -7.17 -2.94
C ILE A 38 11.81 -8.06 -4.17
N ASP A 39 12.69 -7.91 -5.16
CA ASP A 39 12.63 -8.69 -6.40
C ASP A 39 12.99 -10.18 -6.16
N LYS A 40 12.48 -11.05 -7.04
CA LYS A 40 12.52 -12.50 -6.87
C LYS A 40 13.91 -13.06 -7.21
N MET A 41 14.79 -13.15 -6.22
CA MET A 41 16.07 -13.89 -6.28
C MET A 41 16.29 -14.82 -5.07
N ILE A 42 15.21 -15.31 -4.44
CA ILE A 42 15.27 -15.96 -3.12
C ILE A 42 14.71 -17.40 -3.19
N PRO A 43 15.34 -18.40 -2.53
CA PRO A 43 14.68 -19.64 -2.16
C PRO A 43 13.48 -19.41 -1.24
N ASP A 44 12.36 -20.08 -1.48
CA ASP A 44 11.07 -19.78 -0.82
C ASP A 44 11.13 -19.83 0.72
N GLU A 45 11.95 -20.70 1.32
CA GLU A 45 12.05 -20.85 2.79
C GLU A 45 12.72 -19.65 3.48
N GLU A 46 13.80 -19.11 2.91
CA GLU A 46 14.50 -17.93 3.44
C GLU A 46 13.64 -16.67 3.29
N ALA A 47 12.93 -16.56 2.16
CA ALA A 47 12.01 -15.46 1.90
C ALA A 47 10.87 -15.40 2.92
N VAL A 48 10.32 -16.55 3.32
CA VAL A 48 9.26 -16.63 4.34
C VAL A 48 9.79 -16.16 5.70
N SER A 49 10.94 -16.67 6.15
CA SER A 49 11.50 -16.30 7.46
C SER A 49 11.78 -14.79 7.55
N VAL A 50 12.36 -14.20 6.50
CA VAL A 50 12.61 -12.77 6.45
C VAL A 50 11.30 -11.97 6.33
N GLY A 51 10.33 -12.44 5.54
CA GLY A 51 9.01 -11.83 5.42
C GLY A 51 8.23 -11.78 6.73
N ASP A 52 8.29 -12.86 7.52
CA ASP A 52 7.70 -12.93 8.87
C ASP A 52 8.37 -11.94 9.82
N ALA A 53 9.71 -11.90 9.83
CA ALA A 53 10.47 -10.98 10.66
C ALA A 53 10.19 -9.51 10.31
N LEU A 54 10.14 -9.17 9.02
CA LEU A 54 9.79 -7.84 8.52
C LEU A 54 8.37 -7.45 8.88
N SER A 55 7.40 -8.36 8.74
CA SER A 55 6.01 -8.10 9.10
C SER A 55 5.84 -7.87 10.59
N ALA A 56 6.54 -8.63 11.44
CA ALA A 56 6.54 -8.44 12.88
C ALA A 56 7.18 -7.10 13.29
N ALA A 57 8.29 -6.72 12.66
CA ALA A 57 8.94 -5.42 12.87
C ALA A 57 8.03 -4.26 12.42
N LEU A 58 7.45 -4.37 11.22
CA LEU A 58 6.53 -3.38 10.67
C LEU A 58 5.29 -3.22 11.55
N GLN A 59 4.77 -4.32 12.11
CA GLN A 59 3.63 -4.26 13.03
C GLN A 59 3.93 -3.44 14.30
N LYS A 60 5.18 -3.43 14.77
CA LYS A 60 5.61 -2.55 15.87
C LYS A 60 5.61 -1.09 15.43
N GLN A 61 6.15 -0.79 14.24
CA GLN A 61 6.14 0.58 13.72
C GLN A 61 4.73 1.12 13.51
N ILE A 62 3.79 0.30 13.02
CA ILE A 62 2.38 0.68 12.91
C ILE A 62 1.80 1.09 14.28
N LYS A 63 2.16 0.38 15.36
CA LYS A 63 1.66 0.72 16.71
C LYS A 63 2.24 2.03 17.24
N ILE A 64 3.47 2.38 16.84
CA ILE A 64 4.16 3.61 17.24
C ILE A 64 3.62 4.79 16.44
N GLN A 65 3.68 4.71 15.11
CA GLN A 65 3.37 5.83 14.22
C GLN A 65 1.86 5.99 13.98
N LYS A 66 1.07 4.94 14.19
CA LYS A 66 -0.39 4.90 13.93
C LYS A 66 -0.75 5.47 12.55
N PRO A 67 -0.14 4.93 11.47
CA PRO A 67 -0.30 5.49 10.15
C PRO A 67 -1.76 5.42 9.68
N TYR A 68 -2.15 6.43 8.91
CA TYR A 68 -3.44 6.50 8.23
C TYR A 68 -3.21 6.85 6.76
N PHE A 69 -4.16 6.45 5.93
CA PHE A 69 -4.24 6.82 4.54
C PHE A 69 -5.42 7.77 4.36
N GLU A 70 -5.16 9.06 4.51
CA GLU A 70 -6.12 10.12 4.20
C GLU A 70 -6.07 10.42 2.71
N ILE A 71 -7.23 10.38 2.05
CA ILE A 71 -7.33 10.48 0.60
C ILE A 71 -7.29 11.95 0.17
N GLU A 72 -6.30 12.31 -0.65
CA GLU A 72 -6.31 13.58 -1.40
C GLU A 72 -7.21 13.48 -2.63
N GLY A 73 -7.22 12.32 -3.29
CA GLY A 73 -8.11 12.06 -4.41
C GLY A 73 -7.81 10.76 -5.13
N VAL A 74 -8.35 10.63 -6.34
CA VAL A 74 -8.17 9.46 -7.20
C VAL A 74 -7.27 9.82 -8.37
N ARG A 75 -6.34 8.93 -8.74
CA ARG A 75 -5.44 9.13 -9.87
C ARG A 75 -5.33 7.89 -10.74
N PHE A 76 -5.09 8.12 -12.02
CA PHE A 76 -4.70 7.08 -12.97
C PHE A 76 -3.17 6.97 -13.03
N LEU A 77 -2.63 5.99 -12.32
CA LEU A 77 -1.20 5.77 -12.18
C LEU A 77 -0.70 4.70 -13.16
N PHE A 78 0.57 4.81 -13.55
CA PHE A 78 1.30 3.82 -14.35
C PHE A 78 0.63 3.44 -15.68
N LYS A 79 -0.28 4.29 -16.20
CA LYS A 79 -1.12 4.04 -17.38
C LYS A 79 -2.03 2.79 -17.27
N HIS A 80 -2.20 2.22 -16.08
CA HIS A 80 -3.03 1.03 -15.93
C HIS A 80 -3.68 0.81 -14.54
N VAL A 81 -3.52 1.74 -13.60
CA VAL A 81 -3.98 1.60 -12.21
C VAL A 81 -4.82 2.80 -11.82
N ILE A 82 -6.02 2.57 -11.31
CA ILE A 82 -6.80 3.57 -10.58
C ILE A 82 -6.51 3.36 -9.09
N ALA A 83 -6.06 4.41 -8.42
CA ALA A 83 -5.66 4.35 -7.01
C ALA A 83 -6.11 5.59 -6.24
N PHE A 84 -6.31 5.43 -4.94
CA PHE A 84 -6.26 6.57 -4.02
C PHE A 84 -4.82 7.05 -3.89
N VAL A 85 -4.65 8.36 -3.88
CA VAL A 85 -3.41 9.04 -3.49
C VAL A 85 -3.59 9.73 -2.15
N PRO A 86 -2.56 9.71 -1.28
CA PRO A 86 -2.67 10.24 0.06
C PRO A 86 -2.51 11.77 0.08
N THR A 87 -3.04 12.42 1.11
CA THR A 87 -2.68 13.80 1.48
C THR A 87 -1.22 13.90 1.90
N GLU A 88 -0.65 15.12 1.91
CA GLU A 88 0.74 15.35 2.31
C GLU A 88 1.08 14.79 3.71
N PRO A 89 0.25 14.94 4.77
CA PRO A 89 0.53 14.32 6.06
C PRO A 89 0.64 12.78 6.00
N SER A 90 -0.28 12.12 5.28
CA SER A 90 -0.21 10.66 5.07
C SER A 90 0.99 10.27 4.21
N TYR A 91 1.31 11.07 3.20
CA TYR A 91 2.45 10.85 2.32
C TYR A 91 3.77 10.85 3.10
N THR A 92 3.98 11.85 3.97
CA THR A 92 5.19 11.99 4.78
C THR A 92 5.39 10.78 5.69
N ILE A 93 4.38 10.40 6.46
CA ILE A 93 4.45 9.22 7.36
C ILE A 93 4.75 7.95 6.56
N LEU A 94 4.06 7.73 5.43
CA LEU A 94 4.27 6.54 4.61
C LEU A 94 5.67 6.48 3.99
N THR A 95 6.25 7.64 3.65
CA THR A 95 7.61 7.73 3.10
C THR A 95 8.66 7.50 4.19
N GLU A 96 8.46 8.04 5.39
CA GLU A 96 9.30 7.73 6.56
C GLU A 96 9.28 6.24 6.91
N MET A 97 8.10 5.61 6.85
CA MET A 97 7.97 4.16 7.05
C MET A 97 8.66 3.35 5.94
N ASN A 98 8.61 3.79 4.69
CA ASN A 98 9.32 3.16 3.58
C ASN A 98 10.85 3.27 3.76
N ALA A 99 11.37 4.45 4.15
CA ALA A 99 12.78 4.64 4.44
C ALA A 99 13.25 3.75 5.61
N TRP A 100 12.46 3.68 6.69
CA TRP A 100 12.72 2.75 7.78
C TRP A 100 12.73 1.29 7.30
N LEU A 101 11.77 0.91 6.44
CA LEU A 101 11.68 -0.45 5.90
C LEU A 101 12.91 -0.80 5.05
N PHE A 102 13.43 0.15 4.27
CA PHE A 102 14.64 -0.04 3.48
C PHE A 102 15.83 -0.47 4.37
N ASP A 103 16.06 0.23 5.47
CA ASP A 103 17.12 -0.11 6.43
C ASP A 103 16.86 -1.45 7.12
N GLU A 104 15.60 -1.71 7.47
CA GLU A 104 15.20 -2.95 8.17
C GLU A 104 15.34 -4.19 7.28
N VAL A 105 15.03 -4.09 5.99
CA VAL A 105 15.25 -5.15 4.99
C VAL A 105 16.73 -5.49 4.93
N LYS A 106 17.60 -4.49 4.79
CA LYS A 106 19.05 -4.70 4.76
C LYS A 106 19.55 -5.33 6.06
N ARG A 107 19.06 -4.88 7.22
CA ARG A 107 19.45 -5.40 8.52
C ARG A 107 19.04 -6.86 8.73
N LEU A 108 17.80 -7.21 8.43
CA LEU A 108 17.25 -8.56 8.66
C LEU A 108 17.77 -9.59 7.64
N SER A 109 18.01 -9.17 6.41
CA SER A 109 18.64 -10.01 5.37
C SER A 109 20.17 -10.01 5.43
N LYS A 110 20.79 -9.28 6.37
CA LYS A 110 22.25 -9.07 6.40
C LYS A 110 22.85 -8.51 5.11
N GLY A 111 22.05 -7.78 4.34
CA GLY A 111 22.42 -7.19 3.05
C GLY A 111 22.13 -8.07 1.85
N ASP A 112 21.58 -9.27 2.04
CA ASP A 112 21.26 -10.17 0.94
C ASP A 112 20.06 -9.66 0.13
N PHE A 113 19.15 -8.90 0.76
CA PHE A 113 17.96 -8.36 0.11
C PHE A 113 17.94 -6.83 0.08
N GLU A 114 17.35 -6.31 -0.99
CA GLU A 114 17.15 -4.89 -1.21
C GLU A 114 15.73 -4.61 -1.73
N LEU A 115 15.23 -3.42 -1.44
CA LEU A 115 14.00 -2.93 -2.09
C LEU A 115 14.31 -2.63 -3.56
N ASN A 116 13.36 -2.96 -4.43
CA ASN A 116 13.49 -2.69 -5.85
C ASN A 116 13.33 -1.20 -6.15
N GLN A 117 13.71 -0.82 -7.37
CA GLN A 117 13.71 0.56 -7.85
C GLN A 117 12.34 1.26 -7.83
N SER A 118 11.23 0.54 -7.66
CA SER A 118 9.90 1.18 -7.53
C SER A 118 9.58 1.58 -6.09
N THR A 119 10.34 1.06 -5.13
CA THR A 119 10.09 1.22 -3.69
C THR A 119 11.34 1.60 -2.89
N ILE A 120 12.41 2.05 -3.56
CA ILE A 120 13.46 2.82 -2.89
C ILE A 120 12.93 4.22 -2.52
N ALA A 121 13.53 4.83 -1.50
CA ALA A 121 13.02 6.06 -0.88
C ALA A 121 12.85 7.22 -1.88
N GLU A 122 13.74 7.32 -2.87
CA GLU A 122 13.77 8.40 -3.86
C GLU A 122 12.62 8.33 -4.88
N SER A 123 12.05 7.14 -5.08
CA SER A 123 11.04 6.87 -6.10
C SER A 123 9.73 6.35 -5.54
N TYR A 124 9.65 6.14 -4.22
CA TYR A 124 8.50 5.62 -3.55
C TYR A 124 7.31 6.58 -3.66
N LYS A 125 6.18 6.05 -4.15
CA LYS A 125 4.93 6.79 -4.31
C LYS A 125 3.81 6.04 -3.60
N PRO A 126 3.49 6.38 -2.35
CA PRO A 126 2.42 5.72 -1.62
C PRO A 126 1.10 5.86 -2.37
N HIS A 127 0.41 4.74 -2.55
CA HIS A 127 -0.89 4.70 -3.19
C HIS A 127 -1.65 3.44 -2.75
N MET A 128 -2.97 3.48 -2.88
CA MET A 128 -3.84 2.33 -2.60
C MET A 128 -4.56 1.91 -3.88
N THR A 129 -4.19 0.78 -4.44
CA THR A 129 -4.81 0.28 -5.69
C THR A 129 -6.28 -0.07 -5.49
N LEU A 130 -7.14 0.41 -6.39
CA LEU A 130 -8.59 0.19 -6.38
C LEU A 130 -9.04 -0.67 -7.54
N HIS A 131 -8.54 -0.35 -8.74
CA HIS A 131 -8.91 -1.03 -9.98
C HIS A 131 -7.75 -0.99 -10.97
N ARG A 132 -7.68 -1.98 -11.85
CA ARG A 132 -6.71 -2.03 -12.95
C ARG A 132 -7.45 -2.02 -14.27
N THR A 133 -7.13 -1.06 -15.12
CA THR A 133 -7.76 -0.84 -16.43
C THR A 133 -6.78 -0.15 -17.37
N ARG A 134 -6.87 -0.39 -18.68
CA ARG A 134 -6.07 0.33 -19.68
C ARG A 134 -6.65 1.69 -20.07
N HIS A 135 -7.94 1.91 -19.80
CA HIS A 135 -8.67 3.10 -20.19
C HIS A 135 -9.54 3.59 -19.02
N LEU A 136 -9.67 4.91 -18.91
CA LEU A 136 -10.61 5.54 -18.00
C LEU A 136 -12.00 5.59 -18.64
N ASP A 137 -13.01 5.52 -17.79
CA ASP A 137 -14.41 5.70 -18.17
C ASP A 137 -15.11 6.61 -17.15
N SER A 138 -16.39 6.90 -17.37
CA SER A 138 -17.18 7.83 -16.53
C SER A 138 -17.29 7.42 -15.06
N ARG A 139 -16.97 6.17 -14.70
CA ARG A 139 -16.93 5.72 -13.30
C ARG A 139 -15.75 6.34 -12.56
N PHE A 140 -14.67 6.70 -13.26
CA PHE A 140 -13.51 7.37 -12.68
C PHE A 140 -13.90 8.74 -12.09
N ASP A 141 -14.59 9.58 -12.88
CA ASP A 141 -15.00 10.92 -12.44
C ASP A 141 -15.95 10.83 -11.24
N LYS A 142 -16.90 9.88 -11.29
CA LYS A 142 -17.81 9.62 -10.18
C LYS A 142 -17.08 9.17 -8.91
N LEU A 143 -16.07 8.32 -9.04
CA LEU A 143 -15.26 7.87 -7.91
C LEU A 143 -14.45 9.03 -7.32
N ASP A 144 -13.86 9.88 -8.15
CA ASP A 144 -13.13 11.07 -7.69
C ASP A 144 -14.05 12.04 -6.93
N GLU A 145 -15.25 12.33 -7.46
CA GLU A 145 -16.24 13.15 -6.77
C GLU A 145 -16.64 12.61 -5.40
N LEU A 146 -16.87 11.30 -5.29
CA LEU A 146 -17.23 10.65 -4.02
C LEU A 146 -16.13 10.75 -2.96
N THR A 147 -14.88 11.02 -3.37
CA THR A 147 -13.73 11.14 -2.46
C THR A 147 -13.45 12.57 -2.01
N LYS A 148 -14.05 13.58 -2.66
CA LYS A 148 -13.86 15.00 -2.32
C LYS A 148 -14.33 15.36 -0.91
N SER A 149 -15.21 14.56 -0.31
CA SER A 149 -15.65 14.73 1.08
C SER A 149 -14.61 14.31 2.13
N HIS A 150 -13.37 14.03 1.72
CA HIS A 150 -12.23 13.55 2.51
C HIS A 150 -12.54 12.31 3.36
N GLN A 151 -11.85 11.21 3.06
CA GLN A 151 -11.91 9.99 3.86
C GLN A 151 -10.52 9.65 4.37
N SER A 152 -10.46 9.06 5.56
CA SER A 152 -9.21 8.62 6.18
C SER A 152 -9.35 7.19 6.68
N PHE A 153 -8.41 6.33 6.26
CA PHE A 153 -8.40 4.92 6.61
C PHE A 153 -7.18 4.59 7.46
N PRO A 154 -7.37 4.16 8.72
CA PRO A 154 -6.27 3.62 9.52
C PRO A 154 -5.59 2.42 8.86
N LEU A 155 -4.26 2.43 8.84
CA LEU A 155 -3.44 1.32 8.36
C LEU A 155 -3.00 0.49 9.56
N LYS A 156 -3.49 -0.75 9.67
CA LYS A 156 -3.45 -1.49 10.95
C LYS A 156 -2.69 -2.80 10.96
N GLU A 157 -2.59 -3.47 9.81
CA GLU A 157 -2.12 -4.86 9.75
C GLU A 157 -0.95 -4.96 8.78
N ALA A 158 0.23 -5.26 9.30
CA ALA A 158 1.40 -5.61 8.50
C ALA A 158 1.18 -6.98 7.85
N ALA A 159 1.57 -7.12 6.60
CA ALA A 159 1.57 -8.40 5.90
C ALA A 159 2.63 -8.42 4.81
N PHE A 160 2.97 -9.62 4.35
CA PHE A 160 3.76 -9.82 3.15
C PHE A 160 3.11 -10.85 2.21
N VAL A 161 3.54 -10.83 0.96
CA VAL A 161 3.18 -11.85 -0.05
C VAL A 161 4.42 -12.14 -0.90
N ILE A 162 4.71 -13.42 -1.11
CA ILE A 162 5.70 -13.86 -2.10
C ILE A 162 4.97 -13.96 -3.46
N LEU A 163 5.53 -13.36 -4.51
CA LEU A 163 4.92 -13.20 -5.83
C LEU A 163 5.48 -14.21 -6.85
#